data_AF-A0A5C9CDT3-F1
#
_entry.id   AF-A0A5C9CDT3-F1
#
_cell.length_a   1.000
_cell.length_b   1.000
_cell.length_c   1.000
_cell.angle_alpha   90.00
_cell.angle_beta   90.00
_cell.angle_gamma   90.00
#
_symmetry.space_group_name_H-M   'P 1'
#
loop_
_entity.id
_entity.type
_entity.pdbx_description
1 polymer ?
#
loop_
_entity_poly.entity_id
_entity_poly.type
_entity_poly.pdbx_seq_one_letter_code
_entity_poly.pdbx_strand_id
1 'polypeptide(L)'
;MPVPVVFRGQIVLPDRIQRGAILVRDGRIAEVLDVGASLPLDAEVVDAGDGFLSPGFVDLHVHGGAGGDFMDGTPEAFRLALRSHARHGTTRMAITTTVATHEQILATLELTRQFRRTPDANGARVMGAHFYGPYFRYEARGAHPGGPIRPAVQQEFDQYLEYADDLVTATVAPEIVGAKEFALACRAKGVRINVGHSWATFDQMTEAVGWGARHVDHLYCAMSDKTKLRQFQMYPMQGGVLEATLYYDELTTEVIADGKHLDAGLLLLALKIKGPDRLALVTCPTAIT
;
A
#
# COMPACT_ATOMS: atom_id res chain seq x y z
N MET A 1 -2.46 -30.16 22.16
CA MET A 1 -1.84 -28.86 21.79
C MET A 1 -1.46 -28.96 20.32
N PRO A 2 -1.56 -27.88 19.53
CA PRO A 2 -1.07 -27.90 18.14
C PRO A 2 0.39 -28.32 18.10
N VAL A 3 0.75 -29.11 17.10
CA VAL A 3 2.14 -29.55 16.88
C VAL A 3 3.00 -28.30 16.64
N PRO A 4 4.11 -28.10 17.37
CA PRO A 4 5.01 -26.98 17.10
C PRO A 4 5.62 -27.11 15.70
N VAL A 5 5.81 -25.99 15.01
CA VAL A 5 6.46 -25.98 13.68
C VAL A 5 7.81 -25.31 13.81
N VAL A 6 8.84 -25.90 13.21
CA VAL A 6 10.20 -25.35 13.17
C VAL A 6 10.58 -25.07 11.72
N PHE A 7 10.87 -23.81 11.41
CA PHE A 7 11.43 -23.41 10.13
C PHE A 7 12.94 -23.30 10.22
N ARG A 8 13.72 -23.94 9.34
CA ARG A 8 15.19 -23.81 9.29
C ARG A 8 15.64 -23.13 8.01
N GLY A 9 16.67 -22.29 8.08
CA GLY A 9 17.19 -21.57 6.92
C GLY A 9 18.03 -20.35 7.29
N GLN A 10 18.16 -19.41 6.35
CA GLN A 10 18.78 -18.11 6.58
C GLN A 10 17.74 -17.10 7.07
N ILE A 11 17.74 -16.79 8.36
CA ILE A 11 16.76 -15.90 9.00
C ILE A 11 17.14 -14.45 8.73
N VAL A 12 16.20 -13.70 8.16
CA VAL A 12 16.32 -12.26 7.95
C VAL A 12 15.80 -11.54 9.20
N LEU A 13 16.72 -10.91 9.93
CA LEU A 13 16.45 -10.07 11.09
C LEU A 13 16.61 -8.60 10.71
N PRO A 14 16.12 -7.64 11.53
CA PRO A 14 16.20 -6.21 11.22
C PRO A 14 17.63 -5.70 10.95
N ASP A 15 18.64 -6.31 11.57
CA ASP A 15 20.03 -5.86 11.57
C ASP A 15 20.99 -6.81 10.83
N ARG A 16 20.59 -8.05 10.58
CA ARG A 16 21.49 -9.09 10.04
C ARG A 16 20.75 -10.26 9.41
N ILE A 17 21.50 -11.09 8.70
CA ILE A 17 21.05 -12.40 8.23
C ILE A 17 21.90 -13.46 8.94
N GLN A 18 21.26 -14.48 9.52
CA GLN A 18 21.96 -15.58 10.20
C GLN A 18 21.32 -16.94 9.88
N ARG A 19 22.12 -18.02 9.91
CA ARG A 19 21.56 -19.38 9.89
C ARG A 19 20.98 -19.72 11.27
N GLY A 20 19.87 -20.45 11.28
CA GLY A 20 19.24 -20.90 12.52
C GLY A 20 17.90 -21.55 12.25
N ALA A 21 17.03 -21.55 13.28
CA ALA A 21 15.66 -22.01 13.18
C ALA A 21 14.67 -21.06 13.86
N ILE A 22 13.42 -21.04 13.41
CA ILE A 22 12.31 -20.32 14.04
C ILE A 22 11.32 -21.34 14.58
N LEU A 23 11.11 -21.34 15.89
CA LEU A 23 10.09 -22.16 16.54
C LEU A 23 8.76 -21.38 16.57
N VAL A 24 7.72 -22.00 16.04
CA VAL A 24 6.35 -21.47 16.03
C VAL A 24 5.46 -22.36 16.90
N ARG A 25 4.73 -21.73 17.82
CA ARG A 25 3.71 -22.36 18.67
C ARG A 25 2.43 -21.56 18.57
N ASP A 26 1.30 -22.24 18.39
CA ASP A 26 -0.03 -21.61 18.33
C ASP A 26 -0.09 -20.42 17.34
N GLY A 27 0.58 -20.56 16.19
CA GLY A 27 0.63 -19.53 15.15
C GLY A 27 1.46 -18.29 15.49
N ARG A 28 2.28 -18.33 16.55
CA ARG A 28 3.18 -17.25 16.96
C ARG A 28 4.63 -17.72 16.98
N ILE A 29 5.53 -16.80 16.64
CA ILE A 29 6.97 -17.02 16.83
C ILE A 29 7.22 -17.12 18.34
N ALA A 30 7.64 -18.29 18.79
CA ALA A 30 7.97 -18.55 20.18
C ALA A 30 9.44 -18.25 20.46
N GLU A 31 10.33 -18.61 19.54
CA GLU A 31 11.77 -18.47 19.73
C GLU A 31 12.51 -18.45 18.38
N VAL A 32 13.64 -17.73 18.35
CA VAL A 32 14.64 -17.81 17.29
C VAL A 32 15.84 -18.57 17.85
N LEU A 33 16.15 -19.71 17.24
CA LEU A 33 17.12 -20.69 17.71
C LEU A 33 18.39 -20.63 16.86
N ASP A 34 19.55 -20.69 17.51
CA ASP A 34 20.84 -20.78 16.83
C ASP A 34 21.07 -22.18 16.23
N VAL A 35 22.05 -22.27 15.32
CA VAL A 35 22.47 -23.54 14.73
C VAL A 35 22.91 -24.51 15.82
N GLY A 36 22.36 -25.73 15.80
CA GLY A 36 22.68 -26.78 16.77
C GLY A 36 21.83 -26.76 18.04
N ALA A 37 20.91 -25.80 18.20
CA ALA A 37 19.94 -25.82 19.28
C ALA A 37 19.06 -27.09 19.22
N SER A 38 18.73 -27.64 20.39
CA SER A 38 17.81 -28.78 20.47
C SER A 38 16.40 -28.36 20.05
N LEU A 39 15.82 -29.11 19.12
CA LEU A 39 14.45 -28.89 18.66
C LEU A 39 13.47 -29.74 19.48
N PRO A 40 12.21 -29.31 19.65
CA PRO A 40 11.19 -30.17 20.22
C PRO A 40 11.06 -31.46 19.41
N LEU A 41 11.03 -32.61 20.09
CA LEU A 41 11.01 -33.94 19.44
C LEU A 41 9.75 -34.18 18.61
N ASP A 42 8.66 -33.51 18.97
CA ASP A 42 7.36 -33.58 18.32
C ASP A 42 7.18 -32.52 17.22
N ALA A 43 8.17 -31.65 16.99
CA ALA A 43 8.01 -30.57 16.02
C ALA A 43 7.98 -31.05 14.57
N GLU A 44 7.07 -30.47 13.79
CA GLU A 44 7.14 -30.54 12.33
C GLU A 44 8.27 -29.62 11.85
N VAL A 45 9.19 -30.16 11.04
CA VAL A 45 10.34 -29.40 10.54
C VAL A 45 10.13 -29.06 9.07
N VAL A 46 10.17 -27.76 8.78
CA VAL A 46 10.20 -27.21 7.43
C VAL A 46 11.61 -26.67 7.18
N ASP A 47 12.37 -27.33 6.32
CA ASP A 47 13.76 -26.96 6.01
C ASP A 47 13.82 -26.20 4.67
N ALA A 48 14.21 -24.93 4.73
CA ALA A 48 14.41 -24.07 3.56
C ALA A 48 15.83 -24.22 2.96
N GLY A 49 16.71 -25.03 3.56
CA GLY A 49 18.08 -25.25 3.10
C GLY A 49 18.93 -23.98 3.13
N ASP A 50 19.34 -23.51 1.96
CA ASP A 50 20.05 -22.24 1.78
C ASP A 50 19.11 -21.05 1.55
N GLY A 51 17.80 -21.28 1.52
CA GLY A 51 16.77 -20.27 1.34
C GLY A 51 16.61 -19.33 2.54
N PHE A 52 15.96 -18.20 2.30
CA PHE A 52 15.70 -17.17 3.30
C PHE A 52 14.37 -17.40 4.04
N LEU A 53 14.39 -17.16 5.35
CA LEU A 53 13.22 -17.03 6.21
C LEU A 53 13.04 -15.55 6.52
N SER A 54 12.12 -14.90 5.80
CA SER A 54 11.77 -13.49 5.98
C SER A 54 10.44 -13.35 6.72
N PRO A 55 10.19 -12.22 7.42
CA PRO A 55 8.84 -11.79 7.69
C PRO A 55 8.01 -11.82 6.40
N GLY A 56 6.76 -12.26 6.49
CA GLY A 56 5.84 -12.23 5.36
C GLY A 56 5.60 -10.79 4.91
N PHE A 57 5.53 -10.57 3.59
CA PHE A 57 5.41 -9.23 3.04
C PHE A 57 4.06 -8.59 3.34
N VAL A 58 4.07 -7.26 3.40
CA VAL A 58 2.89 -6.42 3.61
C VAL A 58 2.76 -5.51 2.39
N ASP A 59 1.71 -5.71 1.60
CA ASP A 59 1.45 -4.87 0.43
C ASP A 59 0.46 -3.75 0.78
N LEU A 60 0.88 -2.50 0.62
CA LEU A 60 0.08 -1.33 0.98
C LEU A 60 -0.82 -0.86 -0.16
N HIS A 61 -0.52 -1.24 -1.40
CA HIS A 61 -1.18 -0.69 -2.59
C HIS A 61 -1.21 -1.72 -3.73
N VAL A 62 -2.40 -2.29 -3.94
CA VAL A 62 -2.65 -3.40 -4.85
C VAL A 62 -4.12 -3.47 -5.25
N HIS A 63 -4.39 -3.46 -6.56
CA HIS A 63 -5.75 -3.49 -7.11
C HIS A 63 -6.27 -4.90 -7.41
N GLY A 64 -5.39 -5.90 -7.50
CA GLY A 64 -5.79 -7.27 -7.82
C GLY A 64 -4.61 -8.24 -7.96
N GLY A 65 -4.85 -9.36 -8.64
CA GLY A 65 -3.82 -10.35 -8.97
C GLY A 65 -4.37 -11.64 -9.57
N ALA A 66 -3.58 -12.27 -10.43
CA ALA A 66 -3.91 -13.53 -11.12
C ALA A 66 -5.24 -13.50 -11.89
N GLY A 67 -5.61 -12.35 -12.46
CA GLY A 67 -6.84 -12.17 -13.24
C GLY A 67 -8.08 -11.78 -12.44
N GLY A 68 -7.97 -11.60 -11.11
CA GLY A 68 -9.03 -11.01 -10.29
C GLY A 68 -8.73 -9.55 -9.96
N ASP A 69 -9.69 -8.66 -10.17
CA ASP A 69 -9.65 -7.25 -9.74
C ASP A 69 -10.57 -7.01 -8.55
N PHE A 70 -10.14 -6.27 -7.54
CA PHE A 70 -11.00 -5.98 -6.38
C PHE A 70 -12.20 -5.09 -6.75
N MET A 71 -12.10 -4.34 -7.85
CA MET A 71 -13.20 -3.53 -8.38
C MET A 71 -14.19 -4.33 -9.22
N ASP A 72 -13.91 -5.62 -9.52
CA ASP A 72 -14.93 -6.53 -10.06
C ASP A 72 -16.07 -6.76 -9.05
N GLY A 73 -15.82 -6.50 -7.77
CA GLY A 73 -16.85 -6.55 -6.73
C GLY A 73 -17.41 -7.95 -6.48
N THR A 74 -16.60 -9.00 -6.70
CA THR A 74 -17.00 -10.40 -6.45
C THR A 74 -16.09 -11.08 -5.43
N PRO A 75 -16.63 -11.97 -4.57
CA PRO A 75 -15.81 -12.80 -3.68
C PRO A 75 -14.78 -13.66 -4.41
N GLU A 76 -15.07 -14.09 -5.64
CA GLU A 76 -14.20 -14.92 -6.47
C GLU A 76 -12.94 -14.14 -6.88
N ALA A 77 -13.09 -12.91 -7.36
CA ALA A 77 -11.96 -12.04 -7.71
C ALA A 77 -11.06 -11.76 -6.49
N PHE A 78 -11.67 -11.47 -5.33
CA PHE A 78 -10.94 -11.31 -4.08
C PHE A 78 -10.12 -12.57 -3.72
N ARG A 79 -10.73 -13.76 -3.73
CA ARG A 79 -10.03 -15.01 -3.40
C ARG A 79 -8.87 -15.29 -4.36
N LEU A 80 -9.06 -15.03 -5.65
CA LEU A 80 -8.04 -15.24 -6.67
C LEU A 80 -6.81 -14.37 -6.40
N ALA A 81 -7.02 -13.07 -6.20
CA ALA A 81 -5.95 -12.13 -5.87
C ALA A 81 -5.27 -12.48 -4.53
N LEU A 82 -6.06 -12.64 -3.45
CA LEU A 82 -5.53 -12.91 -2.10
C LEU A 82 -4.68 -14.19 -2.04
N ARG A 83 -5.11 -15.27 -2.71
CA ARG A 83 -4.37 -16.53 -2.77
C ARG A 83 -3.13 -16.43 -3.66
N SER A 84 -3.20 -15.67 -4.75
CA SER A 84 -2.03 -15.42 -5.60
C SER A 84 -0.93 -14.69 -4.83
N HIS A 85 -1.28 -13.61 -4.15
CA HIS A 85 -0.35 -12.83 -3.33
C HIS A 85 0.26 -13.66 -2.19
N ALA A 86 -0.55 -14.50 -1.52
CA ALA A 86 -0.05 -15.43 -0.50
C ALA A 86 1.00 -16.41 -1.04
N ARG A 87 0.80 -16.93 -2.25
CA ARG A 87 1.75 -17.86 -2.90
C ARG A 87 3.09 -17.19 -3.22
N HIS A 88 3.12 -15.87 -3.37
CA HIS A 88 4.33 -15.09 -3.64
C HIS A 88 4.93 -14.42 -2.39
N GLY A 89 4.45 -14.78 -1.20
CA GLY A 89 5.03 -14.35 0.09
C GLY A 89 4.34 -13.16 0.76
N THR A 90 3.32 -12.57 0.15
CA THR A 90 2.51 -11.51 0.76
C THR A 90 1.53 -12.09 1.76
N THR A 91 1.72 -11.78 3.04
CA THR A 91 0.88 -12.32 4.13
C THR A 91 -0.22 -11.36 4.55
N ARG A 92 -0.04 -10.07 4.28
CA ARG A 92 -1.02 -9.01 4.57
C ARG A 92 -1.08 -8.03 3.42
N MET A 93 -2.28 -7.53 3.13
CA MET A 93 -2.43 -6.50 2.11
C MET A 93 -3.59 -5.55 2.39
N ALA A 94 -3.48 -4.32 1.86
CA ALA A 94 -4.58 -3.38 1.79
C ALA A 94 -5.28 -3.49 0.43
N ILE A 95 -6.61 -3.64 0.46
CA ILE A 95 -7.42 -3.77 -0.75
C ILE A 95 -7.59 -2.39 -1.36
N THR A 96 -7.05 -2.17 -2.55
CA THR A 96 -7.02 -0.83 -3.13
C THR A 96 -8.16 -0.66 -4.12
N THR A 97 -9.00 0.36 -3.90
CA THR A 97 -10.04 0.73 -4.86
C THR A 97 -9.43 1.41 -6.10
N THR A 98 -10.26 1.90 -7.00
CA THR A 98 -9.83 2.74 -8.13
C THR A 98 -10.83 3.86 -8.36
N VAL A 99 -10.56 4.76 -9.30
CA VAL A 99 -11.57 5.73 -9.75
C VAL A 99 -12.74 4.97 -10.39
N ALA A 100 -13.88 4.95 -9.71
CA ALA A 100 -15.05 4.18 -10.10
C ALA A 100 -16.36 4.90 -9.71
N THR A 101 -17.52 4.30 -10.01
CA THR A 101 -18.79 4.84 -9.53
C THR A 101 -18.91 4.72 -8.01
N HIS A 102 -19.82 5.49 -7.43
CA HIS A 102 -20.04 5.49 -5.99
C HIS A 102 -20.42 4.09 -5.47
N GLU A 103 -21.29 3.41 -6.21
CA GLU A 103 -21.81 2.08 -5.89
C GLU A 103 -20.72 1.01 -5.95
N GLN A 104 -19.83 1.09 -6.95
CA GLN A 104 -18.70 0.15 -7.08
C GLN A 104 -17.74 0.27 -5.89
N ILE A 105 -17.42 1.51 -5.49
CA ILE A 105 -16.55 1.75 -4.33
C ILE A 105 -17.20 1.18 -3.07
N LEU A 106 -18.48 1.47 -2.81
CA LEU A 106 -19.19 0.92 -1.65
C LEU A 106 -19.21 -0.61 -1.65
N ALA A 107 -19.45 -1.24 -2.81
CA ALA A 107 -19.45 -2.70 -2.94
C ALA A 107 -18.08 -3.30 -2.59
N THR A 108 -16.98 -2.70 -3.09
CA THR A 108 -15.62 -3.14 -2.79
C THR A 108 -15.26 -2.92 -1.31
N LEU A 109 -15.69 -1.81 -0.69
CA LEU A 109 -15.47 -1.56 0.74
C LEU A 109 -16.21 -2.58 1.62
N GLU A 110 -17.45 -2.92 1.27
CA GLU A 110 -18.22 -3.94 2.00
C GLU A 110 -17.60 -5.34 1.85
N LEU A 111 -17.15 -5.72 0.66
CA LEU A 111 -16.39 -6.98 0.49
C LEU A 111 -15.07 -6.97 1.27
N THR A 112 -14.36 -5.84 1.28
CA THR A 112 -13.13 -5.70 2.07
C THR A 112 -13.39 -5.94 3.56
N ARG A 113 -14.45 -5.35 4.11
CA ARG A 113 -14.91 -5.61 5.48
C ARG A 113 -15.21 -7.10 5.71
N GLN A 114 -15.91 -7.74 4.78
CA GLN A 114 -16.25 -9.17 4.89
C GLN A 114 -15.00 -10.05 4.90
N PHE A 115 -14.05 -9.86 3.99
CA PHE A 115 -12.80 -10.62 3.94
C PHE A 115 -11.86 -10.32 5.11
N ARG A 116 -11.93 -9.11 5.68
CA ARG A 116 -11.21 -8.77 6.91
C ARG A 116 -11.76 -9.52 8.13
N ARG A 117 -13.09 -9.61 8.25
CA ARG A 117 -13.78 -10.29 9.36
C ARG A 117 -13.75 -11.81 9.23
N THR A 118 -13.81 -12.31 8.00
CA THR A 118 -13.81 -13.74 7.68
C THR A 118 -12.71 -14.03 6.66
N PRO A 119 -11.44 -14.17 7.11
CA PRO A 119 -10.31 -14.35 6.20
C PRO A 119 -10.38 -15.67 5.43
N ASP A 120 -9.95 -15.64 4.16
CA ASP A 120 -9.72 -16.87 3.40
C ASP A 120 -8.55 -17.65 4.02
N ALA A 121 -8.75 -18.94 4.28
CA ALA A 121 -7.74 -19.76 4.95
C ALA A 121 -6.41 -19.83 4.18
N ASN A 122 -6.46 -19.73 2.84
CA ASN A 122 -5.33 -19.88 1.94
C ASN A 122 -4.87 -18.56 1.30
N GLY A 123 -5.50 -17.44 1.66
CA GLY A 123 -5.20 -16.11 1.12
C GLY A 123 -4.45 -15.23 2.10
N ALA A 124 -3.85 -14.17 1.55
CA ALA A 124 -3.29 -13.08 2.34
C ALA A 124 -4.36 -12.48 3.26
N ARG A 125 -3.97 -11.98 4.43
CA ARG A 125 -4.89 -11.34 5.37
C ARG A 125 -5.18 -9.92 4.91
N VAL A 126 -6.46 -9.58 4.83
CA VAL A 126 -6.91 -8.22 4.53
C VAL A 126 -6.72 -7.35 5.78
N MET A 127 -5.89 -6.29 5.66
CA MET A 127 -5.72 -5.31 6.74
C MET A 127 -6.89 -4.33 6.79
N GLY A 128 -7.45 -4.03 5.63
CA GLY A 128 -8.52 -3.09 5.35
C GLY A 128 -8.37 -2.59 3.92
N ALA A 129 -9.08 -1.51 3.59
CA ALA A 129 -9.05 -0.89 2.28
C ALA A 129 -8.09 0.31 2.25
N HIS A 130 -7.45 0.48 1.10
CA HIS A 130 -6.84 1.71 0.65
C HIS A 130 -7.85 2.40 -0.26
N PHE A 131 -8.50 3.44 0.25
CA PHE A 131 -9.41 4.25 -0.55
C PHE A 131 -8.61 5.05 -1.56
N TYR A 132 -8.71 4.66 -2.82
CA TYR A 132 -7.88 5.16 -3.90
C TYR A 132 -8.75 5.62 -5.06
N GLY A 133 -8.90 6.94 -5.17
CA GLY A 133 -9.87 7.56 -6.07
C GLY A 133 -11.26 7.62 -5.43
N PRO A 134 -12.15 8.50 -5.91
CA PRO A 134 -12.10 9.19 -7.20
C PRO A 134 -11.52 10.62 -7.14
N TYR A 135 -10.96 10.99 -5.99
CA TYR A 135 -10.55 12.34 -5.60
C TYR A 135 -9.15 12.71 -6.12
N PHE A 136 -8.99 12.68 -7.44
CA PHE A 136 -7.73 12.91 -8.13
C PHE A 136 -7.77 14.13 -9.05
N ARG A 137 -6.60 14.52 -9.56
CA ARG A 137 -6.49 15.48 -10.65
C ARG A 137 -6.62 14.76 -11.99
N TYR A 138 -7.43 15.29 -12.90
CA TYR A 138 -7.69 14.66 -14.19
C TYR A 138 -6.43 14.49 -15.06
N GLU A 139 -5.56 15.49 -15.08
CA GLU A 139 -4.30 15.47 -15.83
C GLU A 139 -3.31 14.45 -15.25
N ALA A 140 -3.50 14.06 -13.99
CA ALA A 140 -2.74 13.05 -13.31
C ALA A 140 -3.43 11.67 -13.29
N ARG A 141 -4.52 11.46 -14.04
CA ARG A 141 -5.35 10.23 -13.99
C ARG A 141 -4.65 8.89 -14.24
N GLY A 142 -3.43 8.86 -14.80
CA GLY A 142 -2.73 7.61 -15.10
C GLY A 142 -3.60 6.61 -15.89
N ALA A 143 -3.59 5.35 -15.44
CA ALA A 143 -4.29 4.22 -16.06
C ALA A 143 -5.69 3.92 -15.47
N HIS A 144 -6.33 4.89 -14.82
CA HIS A 144 -7.63 4.65 -14.19
C HIS A 144 -8.73 4.31 -15.22
N PRO A 145 -9.50 3.23 -14.99
CA PRO A 145 -10.52 2.78 -15.92
C PRO A 145 -11.75 3.71 -15.86
N GLY A 146 -11.83 4.68 -16.78
CA GLY A 146 -13.07 5.31 -17.29
C GLY A 146 -14.04 6.00 -16.30
N GLY A 147 -13.88 5.88 -14.99
CA GLY A 147 -14.75 6.49 -13.98
C GLY A 147 -14.57 8.01 -13.90
N PRO A 148 -15.59 8.76 -13.46
CA PRO A 148 -15.47 10.21 -13.32
C PRO A 148 -14.60 10.55 -12.12
N ILE A 149 -13.43 11.11 -12.42
CA ILE A 149 -12.68 11.92 -11.46
C ILE A 149 -13.56 13.10 -11.06
N ARG A 150 -13.72 13.31 -9.75
CA ARG A 150 -14.70 14.25 -9.20
C ARG A 150 -14.21 14.88 -7.90
N PRO A 151 -14.72 16.07 -7.52
CA PRO A 151 -14.32 16.73 -6.28
C PRO A 151 -14.75 15.90 -5.06
N ALA A 152 -14.10 16.14 -3.92
CA ALA A 152 -14.45 15.51 -2.67
C ALA A 152 -15.65 16.22 -2.03
N VAL A 153 -16.84 15.69 -2.24
CA VAL A 153 -18.08 16.24 -1.69
C VAL A 153 -18.42 15.55 -0.39
N GLN A 154 -18.72 16.32 0.66
CA GLN A 154 -18.99 15.79 2.00
C GLN A 154 -20.08 14.72 2.04
N GLN A 155 -21.22 14.97 1.37
CA GLN A 155 -22.30 14.00 1.30
C GLN A 155 -21.87 12.64 0.70
N GLU A 156 -20.88 12.64 -0.18
CA GLU A 156 -20.35 11.42 -0.78
C GLU A 156 -19.36 10.74 0.15
N PHE A 157 -18.33 11.47 0.60
CA PHE A 157 -17.28 10.84 1.40
C PHE A 157 -17.74 10.42 2.79
N ASP A 158 -18.78 11.05 3.36
CA ASP A 158 -19.34 10.64 4.65
C ASP A 158 -19.85 9.19 4.58
N GLN A 159 -20.41 8.76 3.45
CA GLN A 159 -20.84 7.36 3.24
C GLN A 159 -19.66 6.40 3.16
N TYR A 160 -18.53 6.81 2.56
CA TYR A 160 -17.31 6.01 2.59
C TYR A 160 -16.71 5.92 3.99
N LEU A 161 -16.80 6.99 4.77
CA LEU A 161 -16.31 7.04 6.15
C LEU A 161 -17.18 6.25 7.15
N GLU A 162 -18.35 5.74 6.74
CA GLU A 162 -19.06 4.68 7.48
C GLU A 162 -18.25 3.37 7.53
N TYR A 163 -17.28 3.20 6.62
CA TYR A 163 -16.33 2.09 6.59
C TYR A 163 -14.99 2.43 7.24
N ALA A 164 -14.87 3.53 7.98
CA ALA A 164 -13.57 3.98 8.52
C ALA A 164 -12.81 2.91 9.33
N ASP A 165 -13.51 2.06 10.08
CA ASP A 165 -12.91 0.96 10.84
C ASP A 165 -12.20 -0.07 9.95
N ASP A 166 -12.60 -0.14 8.67
CA ASP A 166 -12.06 -1.03 7.64
C ASP A 166 -11.19 -0.28 6.63
N LEU A 167 -10.96 1.04 6.78
CA LEU A 167 -10.05 1.84 5.96
C LEU A 167 -8.70 2.01 6.64
N VAL A 168 -7.62 1.59 5.99
CA VAL A 168 -6.26 1.77 6.49
C VAL A 168 -5.72 3.14 6.10
N THR A 169 -6.01 3.56 4.88
CA THR A 169 -5.57 4.84 4.32
C THR A 169 -6.49 5.30 3.19
N ALA A 170 -6.45 6.59 2.88
CA ALA A 170 -7.16 7.21 1.77
C ALA A 170 -6.25 8.17 1.00
N THR A 171 -6.29 8.11 -0.33
CA THR A 171 -5.53 8.99 -1.21
C THR A 171 -6.41 10.11 -1.75
N VAL A 172 -5.86 11.33 -1.72
CA VAL A 172 -6.48 12.50 -2.33
C VAL A 172 -5.41 13.39 -2.98
N ALA A 173 -5.76 14.03 -4.10
CA ALA A 173 -4.97 15.10 -4.69
C ALA A 173 -5.22 16.43 -3.93
N PRO A 174 -4.22 17.05 -3.28
CA PRO A 174 -4.43 18.22 -2.41
C PRO A 174 -5.09 19.43 -3.08
N GLU A 175 -4.91 19.59 -4.38
CA GLU A 175 -5.37 20.75 -5.14
C GLU A 175 -6.85 20.68 -5.55
N ILE A 176 -7.54 19.55 -5.31
CA ILE A 176 -8.94 19.44 -5.69
C ILE A 176 -9.85 20.09 -4.65
N VAL A 177 -11.03 20.52 -5.11
CA VAL A 177 -12.07 21.06 -4.22
C VAL A 177 -12.52 19.98 -3.23
N GLY A 178 -12.53 20.32 -1.93
CA GLY A 178 -12.95 19.43 -0.84
C GLY A 178 -11.85 18.54 -0.27
N ALA A 179 -10.63 18.59 -0.81
CA ALA A 179 -9.52 17.72 -0.38
C ALA A 179 -9.18 17.89 1.10
N LYS A 180 -9.17 19.13 1.58
CA LYS A 180 -8.89 19.47 2.98
C LYS A 180 -9.95 18.92 3.91
N GLU A 181 -11.22 19.13 3.58
CA GLU A 181 -12.37 18.68 4.36
C GLU A 181 -12.37 17.16 4.46
N PHE A 182 -12.14 16.48 3.33
CA PHE A 182 -11.98 15.03 3.29
C PHE A 182 -10.82 14.54 4.17
N ALA A 183 -9.63 15.14 4.02
CA ALA A 183 -8.46 14.77 4.80
C ALA A 183 -8.67 14.92 6.32
N LEU A 184 -9.30 16.02 6.74
CA LEU A 184 -9.64 16.26 8.14
C LEU A 184 -10.69 15.27 8.66
N ALA A 185 -11.69 14.92 7.85
CA ALA A 185 -12.72 13.94 8.20
C ALA A 185 -12.14 12.53 8.35
N CYS A 186 -11.28 12.09 7.42
CA CYS A 186 -10.53 10.84 7.52
C CYS A 186 -9.70 10.78 8.80
N ARG A 187 -8.93 11.84 9.08
CA ARG A 187 -8.09 11.91 10.28
C ARG A 187 -8.91 11.83 11.57
N ALA A 188 -10.06 12.50 11.62
CA ALA A 188 -10.97 12.44 12.77
C ALA A 188 -11.50 11.02 13.03
N LYS A 189 -11.53 10.17 12.00
CA LYS A 189 -11.92 8.75 12.06
C LYS A 189 -10.73 7.79 12.18
N GLY A 190 -9.50 8.29 12.26
CA GLY A 190 -8.29 7.46 12.36
C GLY A 190 -7.77 6.89 11.03
N VAL A 191 -8.33 7.31 9.89
CA VAL A 191 -7.87 6.92 8.56
C VAL A 191 -6.69 7.79 8.15
N ARG A 192 -5.58 7.16 7.71
CA ARG A 192 -4.40 7.88 7.23
C ARG A 192 -4.68 8.54 5.88
N ILE A 193 -3.96 9.63 5.60
CA ILE A 193 -4.06 10.36 4.34
C ILE A 193 -2.77 10.24 3.55
N ASN A 194 -2.94 9.82 2.30
CA ASN A 194 -1.92 9.76 1.28
C ASN A 194 -2.16 10.86 0.23
N VAL A 195 -1.10 11.26 -0.47
CA VAL A 195 -1.19 12.09 -1.67
C VAL A 195 -0.80 11.27 -2.89
N GLY A 196 -1.60 11.34 -3.94
CA GLY A 196 -1.36 10.62 -5.19
C GLY A 196 -2.22 11.19 -6.31
N HIS A 197 -1.88 10.88 -7.56
CA HIS A 197 -2.57 11.40 -8.76
C HIS A 197 -2.82 12.92 -8.70
N SER A 198 -1.76 13.66 -8.41
CA SER A 198 -1.83 15.07 -8.08
C SER A 198 -0.80 15.87 -8.87
N TRP A 199 -1.21 17.05 -9.33
CA TRP A 199 -0.36 18.11 -9.83
C TRP A 199 -0.19 19.24 -8.81
N ALA A 200 -0.31 18.95 -7.52
CA ALA A 200 -0.12 19.93 -6.47
C ALA A 200 1.24 20.64 -6.58
N THR A 201 1.25 21.92 -6.25
CA THR A 201 2.48 22.68 -6.05
C THR A 201 3.12 22.30 -4.72
N PHE A 202 4.39 22.68 -4.53
CA PHE A 202 5.08 22.50 -3.26
C PHE A 202 4.33 23.14 -2.08
N ASP A 203 3.71 24.31 -2.29
CA ASP A 203 2.92 25.00 -1.26
C ASP A 203 1.66 24.20 -0.91
N GLN A 204 0.95 23.68 -1.90
CA GLN A 204 -0.22 22.82 -1.68
C GLN A 204 0.16 21.51 -0.96
N MET A 205 1.33 20.94 -1.27
CA MET A 205 1.87 19.80 -0.51
C MET A 205 2.19 20.16 0.93
N THR A 206 2.74 21.36 1.15
CA THR A 206 3.01 21.89 2.50
C THR A 206 1.71 22.01 3.30
N GLU A 207 0.64 22.52 2.67
CA GLU A 207 -0.69 22.56 3.28
C GLU A 207 -1.22 21.14 3.57
N ALA A 208 -1.09 20.19 2.64
CA ALA A 208 -1.52 18.81 2.83
C ALA A 208 -0.80 18.12 4.01
N VAL A 209 0.51 18.34 4.15
CA VAL A 209 1.28 17.89 5.33
C VAL A 209 0.71 18.50 6.61
N GLY A 210 0.34 19.79 6.57
CA GLY A 210 -0.33 20.50 7.66
C GLY A 210 -1.70 19.94 8.03
N TRP A 211 -2.47 19.41 7.07
CA TRP A 211 -3.77 18.77 7.33
C TRP A 211 -3.63 17.35 7.89
N GLY A 212 -2.47 16.71 7.67
CA GLY A 212 -2.15 15.40 8.22
C GLY A 212 -1.70 14.35 7.20
N ALA A 213 -1.43 14.72 5.94
CA ALA A 213 -0.87 13.79 4.97
C ALA A 213 0.51 13.28 5.41
N ARG A 214 0.75 11.97 5.33
CA ARG A 214 2.00 11.32 5.80
C ARG A 214 2.59 10.30 4.84
N HIS A 215 1.94 10.07 3.70
CA HIS A 215 2.43 9.16 2.68
C HIS A 215 2.18 9.75 1.28
N VAL A 216 3.02 9.41 0.32
CA VAL A 216 2.83 9.74 -1.10
C VAL A 216 2.88 8.47 -1.92
N ASP A 217 1.84 8.24 -2.70
CA ASP A 217 1.69 7.02 -3.50
C ASP A 217 2.66 7.01 -4.69
N HIS A 218 3.13 5.81 -5.03
CA HIS A 218 4.06 5.45 -6.12
C HIS A 218 4.94 6.59 -6.66
N LEU A 219 5.95 6.98 -5.89
CA LEU A 219 6.92 8.02 -6.24
C LEU A 219 7.29 8.01 -7.73
N TYR A 220 7.30 9.19 -8.34
CA TYR A 220 7.50 9.46 -9.78
C TYR A 220 6.28 9.21 -10.68
N CYS A 221 5.36 8.34 -10.31
CA CYS A 221 4.20 8.01 -11.12
C CYS A 221 3.04 8.99 -10.86
N ALA A 222 2.36 9.40 -11.95
CA ALA A 222 1.14 10.22 -11.88
C ALA A 222 1.19 11.46 -10.96
N MET A 223 2.35 12.11 -10.83
CA MET A 223 2.54 13.27 -9.96
C MET A 223 3.22 14.44 -10.66
N SER A 224 3.08 15.67 -10.14
CA SER A 224 3.84 16.84 -10.61
C SER A 224 5.30 16.77 -10.20
N ASP A 225 6.13 17.37 -11.05
CA ASP A 225 7.52 17.73 -10.77
C ASP A 225 7.76 19.16 -11.26
N LYS A 226 8.93 19.73 -10.99
CA LYS A 226 9.29 21.09 -11.43
C LYS A 226 9.13 21.31 -12.93
N THR A 227 9.32 20.27 -13.75
CA THR A 227 9.29 20.36 -15.22
C THR A 227 7.86 20.41 -15.72
N LYS A 228 6.97 19.59 -15.16
CA LYS A 228 5.52 19.60 -15.45
C LYS A 228 4.90 20.92 -15.03
N LEU A 229 5.19 21.40 -13.81
CA LEU A 229 4.65 22.68 -13.34
C LEU A 229 5.14 23.87 -14.16
N ARG A 230 6.38 23.81 -14.68
CA ARG A 230 6.94 24.87 -15.53
C ARG A 230 6.15 25.12 -16.80
N GLN A 231 5.36 24.14 -17.27
CA GLN A 231 4.49 24.30 -18.44
C GLN A 231 3.35 25.29 -18.17
N PHE A 232 2.98 25.47 -16.90
CA PHE A 232 1.87 26.35 -16.47
C PHE A 232 2.36 27.56 -15.66
N GLN A 233 3.55 27.47 -15.06
CA GLN A 233 4.15 28.53 -14.27
C GLN A 233 5.64 28.71 -14.59
N MET A 234 5.95 29.77 -15.34
CA MET A 234 7.30 29.98 -15.88
C MET A 234 8.30 30.50 -14.83
N TYR A 235 7.89 31.45 -13.98
CA TYR A 235 8.74 32.09 -12.97
C TYR A 235 7.98 32.49 -11.70
N PRO A 236 8.59 32.37 -10.51
CA PRO A 236 9.79 31.55 -10.26
C PRO A 236 9.50 30.06 -10.53
N MET A 237 10.54 29.28 -10.81
CA MET A 237 10.39 27.82 -10.91
C MET A 237 10.01 27.26 -9.53
N GLN A 238 9.01 26.39 -9.50
CA GLN A 238 8.51 25.77 -8.28
C GLN A 238 8.66 24.24 -8.33
N GLY A 239 8.83 23.63 -7.15
CA GLY A 239 8.70 22.19 -7.00
C GLY A 239 7.23 21.75 -7.00
N GLY A 240 6.99 20.49 -7.36
CA GLY A 240 5.70 19.83 -7.25
C GLY A 240 5.69 18.78 -6.16
N VAL A 241 4.81 17.79 -6.34
CA VAL A 241 4.67 16.64 -5.44
C VAL A 241 5.99 15.87 -5.32
N LEU A 242 6.71 15.64 -6.43
CA LEU A 242 7.98 14.93 -6.41
C LEU A 242 8.99 15.60 -5.48
N GLU A 243 9.25 16.89 -5.67
CA GLU A 243 10.22 17.63 -4.86
C GLU A 243 9.78 17.73 -3.39
N ALA A 244 8.49 17.94 -3.11
CA ALA A 244 7.97 17.98 -1.75
C ALA A 244 8.12 16.63 -1.03
N THR A 245 7.88 15.51 -1.74
CA THR A 245 8.02 14.16 -1.18
C THR A 245 9.45 13.85 -0.77
N LEU A 246 10.42 14.31 -1.57
CA LEU A 246 11.84 14.16 -1.26
C LEU A 246 12.31 15.11 -0.15
N TYR A 247 11.70 16.30 -0.04
CA TYR A 247 12.07 17.32 0.94
C TYR A 247 11.55 17.03 2.36
N TYR A 248 10.27 16.65 2.51
CA TYR A 248 9.67 16.44 3.83
C TYR A 248 10.02 15.07 4.40
N ASP A 249 10.62 15.07 5.59
CA ASP A 249 10.99 13.88 6.34
C ASP A 249 9.77 13.12 6.88
N GLU A 250 8.69 13.84 7.13
CA GLU A 250 7.42 13.32 7.64
C GLU A 250 6.61 12.55 6.59
N LEU A 251 6.97 12.71 5.31
CA LEU A 251 6.36 11.98 4.20
C LEU A 251 7.11 10.68 3.97
N THR A 252 6.43 9.56 4.21
CA THR A 252 6.83 8.27 3.66
C THR A 252 6.36 8.18 2.20
N THR A 253 6.89 7.24 1.43
CA THR A 253 6.44 7.02 0.06
C THR A 253 6.63 5.56 -0.32
N GLU A 254 6.04 5.17 -1.43
CA GLU A 254 6.15 3.85 -2.00
C GLU A 254 6.67 3.91 -3.43
N VAL A 255 7.24 2.80 -3.92
CA VAL A 255 7.70 2.65 -5.30
C VAL A 255 7.30 1.29 -5.85
N ILE A 256 7.10 1.25 -7.16
CA ILE A 256 6.82 0.02 -7.91
C ILE A 256 8.14 -0.45 -8.53
N ALA A 257 8.71 -1.52 -7.97
CA ALA A 257 10.04 -2.02 -8.33
C ALA A 257 9.99 -3.20 -9.33
N ASP A 258 9.21 -3.06 -10.40
CA ASP A 258 9.02 -4.10 -11.43
C ASP A 258 9.98 -3.97 -12.64
N GLY A 259 10.81 -2.92 -12.66
CA GLY A 259 11.71 -2.60 -13.77
C GLY A 259 11.02 -2.04 -15.03
N LYS A 260 9.71 -1.81 -14.98
CA LYS A 260 8.92 -1.19 -16.07
C LYS A 260 8.45 0.21 -15.68
N HIS A 261 7.97 0.37 -14.46
CA HIS A 261 7.57 1.67 -13.92
C HIS A 261 8.79 2.54 -13.65
N LEU A 262 9.83 1.95 -13.06
CA LEU A 262 11.05 2.63 -12.65
C LEU A 262 12.29 1.86 -13.10
N ASP A 263 13.25 2.59 -13.66
CA ASP A 263 14.61 2.10 -13.84
C ASP A 263 15.33 1.98 -12.48
N ALA A 264 16.33 1.10 -12.39
CA ALA A 264 17.14 0.89 -11.19
C ALA A 264 17.73 2.19 -10.63
N GLY A 265 18.12 3.14 -11.48
CA GLY A 265 18.66 4.43 -11.05
C GLY A 265 17.65 5.25 -10.22
N LEU A 266 16.36 5.23 -10.58
CA LEU A 266 15.32 5.93 -9.84
C LEU A 266 14.99 5.25 -8.51
N LEU A 267 15.01 3.92 -8.48
CA LEU A 267 14.83 3.13 -7.25
C LEU A 267 15.97 3.42 -6.26
N LEU A 268 17.22 3.39 -6.73
CA LEU A 268 18.39 3.69 -5.92
C LEU A 268 18.39 5.14 -5.42
N LEU A 269 17.94 6.10 -6.24
CA LEU A 269 17.78 7.49 -5.83
C LEU A 269 16.73 7.63 -4.72
N ALA A 270 15.56 7.00 -4.89
CA ALA A 270 14.50 7.02 -3.88
C ALA A 270 15.00 6.43 -2.56
N LEU A 271 15.67 5.27 -2.61
CA LEU A 271 16.24 4.62 -1.43
C LEU A 271 17.30 5.48 -0.76
N LYS A 272 18.18 6.13 -1.54
CA LYS A 272 19.23 6.98 -1.01
C LYS A 272 18.67 8.20 -0.27
N ILE A 273 17.60 8.81 -0.78
CA ILE A 273 17.04 10.03 -0.20
C ILE A 273 16.09 9.73 0.96
N LYS A 274 15.17 8.77 0.80
CA LYS A 274 14.16 8.47 1.82
C LYS A 274 14.66 7.49 2.88
N GLY A 275 15.65 6.68 2.55
CA GLY A 275 16.12 5.60 3.42
C GLY A 275 15.17 4.40 3.46
N PRO A 276 15.62 3.28 4.06
CA PRO A 276 14.85 2.04 4.13
C PRO A 276 13.61 2.14 5.04
N ASP A 277 13.60 3.07 6.00
CA ASP A 277 12.50 3.19 6.98
C ASP A 277 11.29 3.98 6.45
N ARG A 278 11.45 4.70 5.34
CA ARG A 278 10.41 5.61 4.79
C ARG A 278 10.05 5.33 3.33
N LEU A 279 10.66 4.31 2.74
CA LEU A 279 10.40 3.86 1.39
C LEU A 279 9.80 2.44 1.43
N ALA A 280 8.56 2.31 0.97
CA ALA A 280 7.90 1.01 0.83
C ALA A 280 7.99 0.49 -0.61
N LEU A 281 8.01 -0.84 -0.76
CA LEU A 281 7.77 -1.49 -2.04
C LEU A 281 6.29 -1.86 -2.13
N VAL A 282 5.68 -1.59 -3.27
CA VAL A 282 4.31 -2.00 -3.59
C VAL A 282 4.23 -2.65 -4.96
N THR A 283 3.25 -3.53 -5.13
CA THR A 283 3.10 -4.25 -6.39
C THR A 283 2.37 -3.39 -7.44
N CYS A 284 1.37 -2.59 -7.02
CA CYS A 284 0.49 -1.77 -7.87
C CYS A 284 0.10 -2.40 -9.24
N PRO A 285 -0.29 -3.69 -9.33
CA PRO A 285 -0.73 -4.27 -10.59
C PRO A 285 -2.19 -3.89 -10.82
N THR A 286 -2.56 -3.53 -12.05
CA THR A 286 -3.92 -3.77 -12.53
C THR A 286 -4.05 -5.27 -12.82
N ALA A 287 -5.27 -5.83 -12.91
CA ALA A 287 -5.53 -7.28 -13.06
C ALA A 287 -4.83 -8.00 -14.25
N ILE A 288 -4.03 -7.29 -15.04
CA ILE A 288 -3.30 -7.74 -16.21
C ILE A 288 -1.80 -7.90 -15.89
N THR A 289 -1.45 -8.72 -14.90
CA THR A 289 -0.19 -9.52 -14.87
C THR A 289 -0.25 -10.59 -13.79
#